data_AF-A0A927MNN0-F1
#
_entry.id   AF-A0A927MNN0-F1
#
_cell.length_a   1.000
_cell.length_b   1.000
_cell.length_c   1.000
_cell.angle_alpha   90.00
_cell.angle_beta   90.00
_cell.angle_gamma   90.00
#
_symmetry.space_group_name_H-M   'P 1'
#
loop_
_entity.id
_entity.type
_entity.pdbx_description
1 polymer ?
#
loop_
_entity_poly.entity_id
_entity_poly.type
_entity_poly.pdbx_seq_one_letter_code
_entity_poly.pdbx_strand_id
1 'polypeptide(L)' 'MLKLSVESKEFQQILHNLRLENMSLPLELQHKVVEVVQSKQKITSELIQGLISR' A
#
# COMPACT_ATOMS: atom_id res chain seq x y z
N MET A 1 -0.92 -8.75 17.22
CA MET A 1 -0.73 -8.53 15.76
C MET A 1 -0.36 -7.08 15.56
N LEU A 2 0.77 -6.80 14.89
CA LEU A 2 1.17 -5.42 14.56
C LEU A 2 0.14 -4.82 13.60
N LYS A 3 -0.50 -3.74 14.00
CA LYS A 3 -1.48 -3.01 13.18
C LYS A 3 -0.70 -2.19 12.17
N LEU A 4 -0.57 -2.69 10.94
CA LEU A 4 0.11 -1.97 9.86
C LEU A 4 -0.57 -0.60 9.69
N SER A 5 0.20 0.48 9.63
CA SER A 5 -0.30 1.83 9.36
C SER A 5 0.63 2.50 8.36
N VAL A 6 0.17 3.60 7.75
CA VAL A 6 1.04 4.40 6.88
C VAL A 6 2.25 4.95 7.63
N GLU A 7 2.15 5.15 8.95
CA GLU A 7 3.23 5.62 9.81
C GLU A 7 4.18 4.50 10.28
N SER A 8 3.85 3.23 10.00
CA SER A 8 4.67 2.11 10.45
C SER A 8 6.05 2.14 9.80
N LYS A 9 7.07 1.73 10.56
CA LYS A 9 8.46 1.72 10.08
C LYS A 9 8.60 0.89 8.80
N GLU A 10 7.94 -0.25 8.74
CA GLU A 10 7.95 -1.17 7.60
C GLU A 10 7.33 -0.51 6.37
N PHE A 11 6.18 0.16 6.53
CA PHE A 11 5.50 0.84 5.43
C PHE A 11 6.34 2.02 4.91
N GLN A 12 6.90 2.82 5.81
CA GLN A 12 7.79 3.93 5.47
C GLN A 12 9.07 3.45 4.77
N GLN A 13 9.61 2.30 5.14
CA GLN A 13 10.75 1.69 4.45
C GLN A 13 10.39 1.33 2.99
N ILE A 14 9.20 0.77 2.76
CA ILE A 14 8.73 0.48 1.39
C ILE A 14 8.61 1.78 0.58
N LEU A 15 8.00 2.83 1.14
CA LEU A 15 7.91 4.14 0.47
C LEU A 15 9.27 4.78 0.20
N HIS A 16 10.25 4.57 1.09
CA HIS A 16 11.62 4.99 0.85
C HIS A 16 12.23 4.24 -0.34
N ASN A 17 12.11 2.92 -0.38
CA ASN A 17 12.63 2.11 -1.48
C ASN A 17 11.98 2.47 -2.82
N LEU A 18 10.66 2.70 -2.85
CA LEU A 18 9.97 3.17 -4.06
C LEU A 18 10.54 4.50 -4.56
N ARG A 19 10.84 5.44 -3.66
CA ARG A 19 11.43 6.73 -4.02
C ARG A 19 12.84 6.59 -4.61
N LEU A 20 13.64 5.64 -4.13
CA LEU A 20 14.95 5.35 -4.72
C LEU A 20 14.84 4.89 -6.18
N GLU A 21 13.73 4.22 -6.54
CA GLU A 21 13.39 3.79 -7.89
C GLU A 21 12.62 4.88 -8.69
N ASN A 22 12.63 6.14 -8.23
CA ASN A 22 11.85 7.25 -8.80
C ASN A 22 10.33 7.01 -8.88
N MET A 23 9.81 6.12 -8.04
CA MET A 23 8.37 5.86 -7.92
C MET A 23 7.81 6.58 -6.69
N SER A 24 6.55 7.02 -6.79
CA SER A 24 5.82 7.57 -5.66
C SER A 24 4.41 6.99 -5.62
N LEU A 25 3.88 6.83 -4.41
CA LEU A 25 2.51 6.38 -4.20
C LEU A 25 1.72 7.53 -3.58
N PRO A 26 0.67 8.05 -4.23
CA PRO A 26 -0.23 9.05 -3.67
C PRO A 26 -0.77 8.62 -2.30
N LEU A 27 -0.97 9.58 -1.38
CA LEU A 27 -1.41 9.31 0.00
C LEU A 27 -2.72 8.50 0.06
N GLU A 28 -3.65 8.76 -0.86
CA GLU A 28 -4.90 8.00 -0.98
C GLU A 28 -4.64 6.51 -1.28
N LEU A 29 -3.72 6.22 -2.22
CA LEU A 29 -3.34 4.85 -2.54
C LEU A 29 -2.56 4.19 -1.40
N GLN A 30 -1.78 4.95 -0.62
CA GLN A 30 -1.12 4.43 0.58
C GLN A 30 -2.13 3.91 1.61
N HIS A 31 -3.20 4.67 1.88
CA HIS A 31 -4.28 4.23 2.78
C HIS A 31 -4.99 2.98 2.24
N LYS A 32 -5.34 2.97 0.94
CA LYS A 32 -5.97 1.81 0.30
C LYS A 32 -5.10 0.55 0.40
N VAL A 33 -3.78 0.66 0.25
CA VAL A 33 -2.86 -0.49 0.42
C VAL A 33 -2.92 -1.03 1.84
N VAL A 34 -2.92 -0.16 2.86
CA VAL A 34 -3.03 -0.59 4.27
C VAL A 34 -4.36 -1.31 4.51
N GLU A 35 -5.48 -0.77 4.02
CA GLU A 35 -6.80 -1.39 4.12
C GLU A 35 -6.84 -2.78 3.49
N VAL A 36 -6.29 -2.92 2.28
CA VAL A 36 -6.27 -4.19 1.54
C VAL A 36 -5.43 -5.24 2.25
N VAL A 37 -4.23 -4.89 2.72
CA VAL A 37 -3.37 -5.83 3.46
C VAL A 37 -4.05 -6.25 4.77
N GLN A 38 -4.70 -5.32 5.47
CA GLN A 38 -5.44 -5.61 6.70
C GLN A 38 -6.70 -6.43 6.47
N SER A 39 -7.33 -6.34 5.30
CA SER A 39 -8.53 -7.12 4.94
C SER A 39 -8.28 -8.63 4.90
N LYS A 40 -7.01 -9.07 4.88
CA LYS A 40 -6.58 -10.48 4.73
C LYS A 40 -7.15 -11.18 3.49
N GLN A 41 -7.70 -10.43 2.55
CA GLN A 41 -8.13 -10.96 1.26
C GLN A 41 -6.91 -11.32 0.42
N LYS A 42 -7.08 -12.28 -0.49
CA LYS A 42 -6.04 -12.61 -1.46
C LYS A 42 -5.83 -11.41 -2.37
N ILE A 43 -4.58 -10.93 -2.46
CA ILE A 43 -4.22 -9.86 -3.39
C ILE A 43 -4.16 -10.45 -4.80
N THR A 44 -5.07 -10.01 -5.67
CA THR A 44 -5.13 -10.43 -7.09
C THR A 44 -5.00 -9.22 -8.02
N SER A 45 -4.70 -9.48 -9.29
CA SER A 45 -4.58 -8.43 -10.31
C SER A 45 -5.89 -7.66 -10.50
N GLU A 46 -7.03 -8.34 -10.43
CA GLU A 46 -8.37 -7.74 -10.54
C GLU A 46 -8.65 -6.79 -9.37
N LEU A 47 -8.24 -7.17 -8.15
CA LEU A 47 -8.36 -6.32 -6.98
C LEU A 47 -7.52 -5.05 -7.15
N ILE A 48 -6.25 -5.19 -7.58
CA ILE A 48 -5.36 -4.05 -7.79
C ILE A 48 -5.92 -3.12 -8.86
N GLN A 49 -6.40 -3.64 -9.99
CA GLN A 49 -7.03 -2.84 -11.04
C GLN A 49 -8.25 -2.07 -10.49
N GLY A 50 -9.11 -2.73 -9.71
CA GLY A 50 -10.27 -2.09 -9.10
C GLY A 50 -9.92 -0.94 -8.15
N LEU A 51 -8.74 -0.94 -7.53
CA LEU A 51 -8.27 0.13 -6.64
C LEU A 51 -7.70 1.34 -7.38
N ILE A 52 -7.13 1.12 -8.57
CA ILE A 52 -6.46 2.14 -9.39
C ILE A 52 -7.45 2.80 -10.36
N SER A 53 -8.49 2.08 -10.81
CA SER A 53 -9.46 2.57 -11.79
C SER A 53 -10.60 3.42 -11.21
N ARG A 54 -10.56 3.78 -9.93
CA ARG A 54 -11.54 4.63 -9.24
C ARG A 54 -10.90 5.94 -8.82
#